data_AF-A0A173T7H2-F1
#
_entry.id   AF-A0A173T7H2-F1
#
_cell.length_a   1.000
_cell.length_b   1.000
_cell.length_c   1.000
_cell.angle_alpha   90.00
_cell.angle_beta   90.00
_cell.angle_gamma   90.00
#
_symmetry.space_group_name_H-M   'P 1'
#
loop_
_entity.id
_entity.type
_entity.pdbx_description
1 polymer ?
#
loop_
_entity_poly.entity_id
_entity_poly.type
_entity_poly.pdbx_seq_one_letter_code
_entity_poly.pdbx_strand_id
1 'polypeptide(L)'
;MKLQEGKIYGLVGNNGSGKTMLMKCVCGFIHPTSGIVLADEKVIGKDVDYLPDAGVIINGVEEIRQLLLSMKNDHKTIVIASHNAEDIQVLCDEVYEMENGKLDVNSIKQQI
;
A
#
# COMPACT_ATOMS: atom_id res chain seq x y z
N MET A 1 -2.85 -8.32 -6.64
CA MET A 1 -3.28 -8.44 -5.24
C MET A 1 -4.71 -7.91 -5.11
N LYS A 2 -5.46 -8.34 -4.09
CA LYS A 2 -6.76 -7.75 -3.73
C LYS A 2 -6.66 -7.31 -2.28
N LEU A 3 -7.10 -6.10 -1.99
CA LEU A 3 -7.09 -5.55 -0.65
C LEU A 3 -8.51 -5.60 -0.08
N GLN A 4 -8.65 -6.18 1.10
CA GLN A 4 -9.86 -6.15 1.91
C GLN A 4 -9.93 -4.86 2.73
N GLU A 5 -11.14 -4.38 2.96
CA GLU A 5 -11.43 -3.20 3.78
C GLU A 5 -10.98 -3.35 5.24
N GLY A 6 -10.62 -2.22 5.87
CA GLY A 6 -10.25 -2.16 7.28
C GLY A 6 -8.93 -2.83 7.66
N LYS A 7 -8.10 -3.18 6.68
CA LYS A 7 -6.77 -3.77 6.90
C LYS A 7 -5.63 -2.83 6.51
N ILE A 8 -4.51 -2.97 7.22
CA ILE A 8 -3.24 -2.34 6.87
C ILE A 8 -2.36 -3.37 6.15
N TYR A 9 -1.85 -2.99 4.97
CA TYR A 9 -0.97 -3.80 4.15
C TYR A 9 0.43 -3.20 4.09
N GLY A 10 1.44 -4.00 4.42
CA GLY A 10 2.84 -3.63 4.29
C GLY A 10 3.42 -4.10 2.97
N LEU A 11 4.11 -3.21 2.24
CA LEU A 11 4.88 -3.56 1.06
C LEU A 11 6.37 -3.48 1.38
N VAL A 12 7.04 -4.63 1.44
CA VAL A 12 8.46 -4.75 1.78
C VAL A 12 9.30 -5.23 0.59
N GLY A 13 10.61 -5.01 0.68
CA GLY A 13 11.58 -5.46 -0.33
C GLY A 13 12.76 -4.49 -0.45
N ASN A 14 13.79 -4.90 -1.17
CA ASN A 14 15.01 -4.10 -1.34
C ASN A 14 14.78 -2.84 -2.19
N ASN A 15 15.75 -1.91 -2.15
CA ASN A 15 15.75 -0.77 -3.07
C ASN A 15 15.81 -1.28 -4.51
N GLY A 16 15.02 -0.65 -5.40
CA GLY A 16 14.90 -1.09 -6.79
C GLY A 16 13.99 -2.30 -7.02
N SER A 17 13.37 -2.89 -5.98
CA SER A 17 12.48 -4.04 -6.17
C SER A 17 11.16 -3.73 -6.89
N GLY A 18 10.82 -2.44 -7.01
CA GLY A 18 9.64 -1.95 -7.73
C GLY A 18 8.54 -1.35 -6.86
N LYS A 19 8.72 -1.26 -5.53
CA LYS A 19 7.70 -0.74 -4.58
C LYS A 19 7.13 0.62 -4.99
N THR A 20 8.01 1.59 -5.27
CA THR A 20 7.60 2.93 -5.71
C THR A 20 6.91 2.91 -7.06
N MET A 21 7.31 2.03 -7.98
CA MET A 21 6.62 1.88 -9.27
C MET A 21 5.21 1.32 -9.07
N LEU A 22 5.05 0.30 -8.21
CA LEU A 22 3.74 -0.25 -7.87
C LEU A 22 2.84 0.82 -7.24
N MET A 23 3.34 1.57 -6.25
CA MET A 23 2.58 2.67 -5.65
C MET A 23 2.22 3.76 -6.67
N LYS A 24 3.14 4.14 -7.56
CA LYS A 24 2.86 5.10 -8.63
C LYS A 24 1.75 4.60 -9.56
N CYS A 25 1.73 3.31 -9.88
CA CYS A 25 0.62 2.71 -10.64
C CYS A 25 -0.70 2.77 -9.88
N VAL A 26 -0.70 2.40 -8.59
CA VAL A 26 -1.90 2.43 -7.74
C VAL A 26 -2.47 3.85 -7.63
N CYS A 27 -1.60 4.85 -7.47
CA CYS A 27 -2.02 6.25 -7.34
C CYS A 27 -2.38 6.93 -8.67
N GLY A 28 -2.16 6.28 -9.82
CA GLY A 28 -2.42 6.84 -11.15
C GLY A 28 -1.31 7.72 -11.73
N PHE A 29 -0.13 7.77 -11.09
CA PHE A 29 1.02 8.52 -11.62
C PHE A 29 1.71 7.84 -12.81
N ILE A 30 1.53 6.52 -12.95
CA ILE A 30 2.08 5.72 -14.05
C ILE A 30 1.01 4.73 -14.50
N HIS A 31 0.77 4.61 -15.81
CA HIS A 31 -0.13 3.57 -16.32
C HIS A 31 0.58 2.22 -16.39
N PRO A 32 -0.06 1.13 -15.95
CA PRO A 32 0.50 -0.20 -16.13
C PRO A 32 0.57 -0.52 -17.64
N THR A 33 1.64 -1.20 -18.07
CA THR A 33 1.77 -1.66 -19.46
C THR A 33 0.66 -2.63 -19.86
N SER A 34 0.11 -3.38 -18.90
CA SER A 34 -1.00 -4.31 -19.09
C SER A 34 -1.77 -4.50 -17.78
N GLY A 35 -3.05 -4.89 -17.89
CA GLY A 35 -3.95 -5.00 -16.74
C GLY A 35 -4.55 -3.65 -16.33
N ILE A 36 -5.24 -3.63 -15.19
CA ILE A 36 -5.92 -2.44 -14.67
C ILE A 36 -5.72 -2.31 -13.16
N VAL A 37 -5.77 -1.08 -12.66
CA VAL A 37 -5.91 -0.78 -11.24
C VAL A 37 -7.35 -0.35 -11.01
N LEU A 38 -8.05 -1.03 -10.09
CA LEU A 38 -9.42 -0.74 -9.70
C LEU A 38 -9.44 -0.27 -8.25
N ALA A 39 -10.00 0.91 -8.00
CA ALA A 39 -10.24 1.46 -6.67
C ALA A 39 -11.65 2.02 -6.61
N ASP A 40 -12.44 1.64 -5.60
CA ASP A 40 -13.84 2.05 -5.43
C ASP A 40 -14.67 1.94 -6.72
N GLU A 41 -14.56 0.78 -7.39
CA GLU A 41 -15.21 0.47 -8.67
C GLU A 41 -14.80 1.34 -9.87
N LYS A 42 -13.81 2.22 -9.70
CA LYS A 42 -13.27 3.09 -10.76
C LYS A 42 -11.92 2.58 -11.24
N VAL A 43 -11.73 2.56 -12.55
CA VAL A 43 -10.46 2.22 -13.19
C VAL A 43 -9.54 3.45 -13.18
N ILE A 44 -8.43 3.37 -12.45
CA ILE A 44 -7.42 4.43 -12.42
C ILE A 44 -6.75 4.57 -13.79
N GLY A 45 -6.64 5.80 -14.28
CA GLY A 45 -6.16 6.16 -15.61
C GLY A 45 -7.19 5.99 -16.74
N LYS A 46 -8.45 5.66 -16.42
CA LYS A 46 -9.55 5.58 -17.40
C LYS A 46 -10.81 6.29 -16.92
N ASP A 47 -11.33 5.91 -15.75
CA ASP A 47 -12.52 6.51 -15.16
C ASP A 47 -12.17 7.72 -14.28
N VAL A 48 -10.99 7.69 -13.67
CA VAL A 48 -10.36 8.80 -12.92
C VAL A 48 -8.87 8.83 -13.21
N ASP A 49 -8.25 10.01 -13.24
CA ASP A 49 -6.81 10.13 -13.54
C ASP A 49 -5.93 9.65 -12.37
N TYR A 50 -6.34 9.98 -11.15
CA TYR A 50 -5.61 9.69 -9.92
C TYR A 50 -6.52 9.01 -8.89
N LEU A 51 -5.90 8.41 -7.87
CA LEU A 51 -6.64 7.88 -6.72
C LEU A 51 -7.47 9.02 -6.08
N PRO A 52 -8.80 8.86 -5.94
CA PRO A 52 -9.63 9.86 -5.30
C PRO A 52 -9.22 10.04 -3.83
N ASP A 53 -9.43 11.24 -3.29
CA ASP A 53 -9.18 11.56 -1.88
C ASP A 53 -7.73 11.32 -1.40
N ALA A 54 -6.75 11.45 -2.31
CA ALA A 54 -5.33 11.39 -1.97
C ALA A 54 -4.87 12.67 -1.23
N GLY A 55 -4.11 12.51 -0.15
CA GLY A 55 -3.53 13.60 0.65
C GLY A 55 -2.06 13.36 0.99
N VAL A 56 -1.44 14.37 1.61
CA VAL A 56 -0.05 14.32 2.09
C VAL A 56 -0.06 14.47 3.61
N ILE A 57 0.70 13.62 4.30
CA ILE A 57 0.89 13.68 5.75
C ILE A 57 2.36 14.07 6.02
N ILE A 58 2.58 15.12 6.81
CA ILE A 58 3.91 15.60 7.20
C ILE A 58 3.95 15.70 8.72
N ASN A 59 4.35 14.61 9.38
CA ASN A 59 4.31 14.45 10.83
C ASN A 59 5.48 13.58 11.32
N GLY A 60 5.68 13.53 12.64
CA GLY A 60 6.65 12.62 13.26
C GLY A 60 6.21 11.15 13.12
N VAL A 61 7.17 10.22 13.21
CA VAL A 61 6.91 8.77 13.05
C VAL A 61 5.84 8.27 14.01
N GLU A 62 5.90 8.67 15.29
CA GLU A 62 4.94 8.21 16.30
C GLU A 62 3.54 8.77 16.06
N GLU A 63 3.43 10.02 15.63
CA GLU A 63 2.15 10.65 15.27
C GLU A 63 1.52 9.95 14.05
N ILE A 64 2.33 9.59 13.07
CA ILE A 64 1.88 8.82 11.90
C ILE A 64 1.38 7.44 12.34
N ARG A 65 2.10 6.74 13.21
CA ARG A 65 1.65 5.42 13.72
C ARG A 65 0.28 5.53 14.38
N GLN A 66 0.08 6.51 15.28
CA GLN A 66 -1.21 6.71 15.94
C GLN A 66 -2.34 7.07 14.96
N LEU A 67 -2.04 7.89 13.94
CA LEU A 67 -3.01 8.20 12.88
C LEU A 67 -3.37 6.98 12.04
N LEU A 68 -2.39 6.17 11.63
CA LEU A 68 -2.66 4.96 10.84
C LEU A 68 -3.49 3.96 11.65
N LEU A 69 -3.23 3.83 12.95
CA LEU A 69 -4.01 2.99 13.86
C LEU A 69 -5.44 3.52 14.06
N SER A 70 -5.64 4.84 14.17
CA SER A 70 -7.00 5.40 14.27
C SER A 70 -7.78 5.20 12.97
N MET A 71 -7.16 5.42 11.82
CA MET A 71 -7.78 5.17 10.51
C MET A 71 -8.15 3.69 10.32
N LYS A 72 -7.35 2.76 10.83
CA LYS A 72 -7.69 1.33 10.86
C LYS A 72 -8.94 1.05 11.69
N ASN A 73 -9.05 1.66 12.88
CA ASN A 73 -10.25 1.54 13.72
C ASN A 73 -11.50 2.11 13.03
N ASP A 74 -11.33 3.11 12.16
CA ASP A 74 -12.39 3.66 11.30
C ASP A 74 -12.63 2.82 10.03
N HIS A 75 -12.17 1.56 10.01
CA HIS A 75 -12.30 0.60 8.91
C HIS A 75 -11.70 1.07 7.57
N LYS A 76 -10.71 1.97 7.60
CA LYS A 76 -10.00 2.38 6.38
C LYS A 76 -8.98 1.31 5.96
N THR A 77 -8.92 1.09 4.65
CA THR A 77 -7.87 0.29 4.01
C THR A 77 -6.61 1.13 3.87
N ILE A 78 -5.47 0.62 4.32
CA ILE A 78 -4.21 1.36 4.29
C ILE A 78 -3.15 0.50 3.61
N VAL A 79 -2.37 1.10 2.71
CA VAL A 79 -1.17 0.48 2.15
C VAL A 79 0.04 1.32 2.52
N ILE A 80 1.01 0.72 3.21
CA ILE A 80 2.27 1.38 3.57
C ILE A 80 3.45 0.68 2.90
N ALA A 81 4.39 1.47 2.39
CA ALA A 81 5.72 0.99 2.01
C ALA A 81 6.72 1.57 3.01
N SER A 82 7.10 0.77 4.02
CA SER A 82 8.08 1.17 5.02
C SER A 82 9.38 0.37 4.86
N HIS A 83 10.50 1.04 5.10
CA HIS A 83 11.81 0.40 5.27
C HIS A 83 12.12 0.07 6.73
N ASN A 84 11.26 0.47 7.66
CA ASN A 84 11.39 0.15 9.07
C ASN A 84 10.63 -1.14 9.40
N ALA A 85 11.35 -2.17 9.84
CA ALA A 85 10.77 -3.45 10.21
C ALA A 85 9.78 -3.35 11.38
N GLU A 86 10.02 -2.43 12.32
CA GLU A 86 9.14 -2.20 13.47
C GLU A 86 7.76 -1.69 13.02
N ASP A 87 7.70 -0.74 12.09
CA ASP A 87 6.44 -0.23 11.55
C ASP A 87 5.62 -1.34 10.89
N ILE A 88 6.31 -2.20 10.12
CA ILE A 88 5.67 -3.32 9.44
C ILE A 88 5.08 -4.28 10.48
N GLN A 89 5.85 -4.62 11.52
CA GLN A 89 5.41 -5.55 12.56
C GLN A 89 4.26 -4.98 13.42
N VAL A 90 4.30 -3.69 13.75
CA VAL A 90 3.31 -3.07 14.64
C VAL A 90 2.01 -2.74 13.91
N LEU A 91 2.08 -2.30 12.65
CA LEU A 91 0.92 -1.75 11.95
C LEU A 91 0.23 -2.77 11.03
N CYS A 92 0.98 -3.60 10.32
CA CYS A 92 0.45 -4.35 9.18
C CYS A 92 -0.28 -5.63 9.60
N ASP A 93 -1.46 -5.83 9.03
CA ASP A 93 -2.22 -7.09 9.12
C ASP A 93 -1.69 -8.12 8.13
N GLU A 94 -1.28 -7.66 6.94
CA GLU A 94 -0.71 -8.49 5.89
C GLU A 94 0.52 -7.81 5.29
N VAL A 95 1.53 -8.60 4.95
CA VAL A 95 2.78 -8.11 4.36
C VAL A 95 3.02 -8.80 3.04
N TYR A 96 3.21 -8.00 1.98
CA TYR A 96 3.61 -8.45 0.66
C TYR A 96 5.08 -8.13 0.42
N GLU A 97 5.83 -9.13 -0.02
CA GLU A 97 7.24 -8.99 -0.37
C GLU A 97 7.40 -8.78 -1.87
N MET A 98 8.27 -7.84 -2.24
CA MET A 98 8.50 -7.47 -3.62
C MET A 98 9.98 -7.66 -3.97
N GLU A 99 10.25 -8.47 -4.99
CA GLU A 99 11.59 -8.82 -5.45
C GLU A 99 11.65 -8.84 -6.98
N ASN A 100 12.67 -8.21 -7.56
CA ASN A 100 12.91 -8.21 -9.02
C ASN A 100 11.66 -7.84 -9.86
N GLY A 101 10.88 -6.84 -9.40
CA GLY A 101 9.67 -6.38 -10.08
C GLY A 101 8.45 -7.29 -9.93
N LYS A 102 8.54 -8.35 -9.13
CA LYS A 102 7.44 -9.27 -8.84
C LYS A 102 6.98 -9.12 -7.40
N LEU A 103 5.67 -9.12 -7.22
CA LEU A 103 5.04 -9.16 -5.92
C LEU A 103 4.73 -10.61 -5.57
N ASP A 104 5.23 -11.09 -4.43
CA ASP A 104 4.82 -12.39 -3.90
C ASP A 104 3.47 -12.25 -3.20
N VAL A 105 2.42 -12.76 -3.84
CA VAL A 105 1.04 -12.73 -3.34
C VAL A 105 0.67 -13.94 -2.50
N ASN A 106 1.57 -14.92 -2.37
CA ASN A 106 1.33 -16.17 -1.65
C ASN A 106 2.07 -16.21 -0.30
N SER A 107 3.17 -15.47 -0.17
CA SER A 107 3.88 -15.31 1.10
C SER A 107 3.27 -14.20 1.95
N ILE A 108 2.06 -14.42 2.44
CA ILE A 108 1.52 -13.59 3.52
C ILE A 108 2.27 -13.97 4.79
N LYS A 109 3.21 -13.13 5.23
CA LYS A 109 3.78 -13.24 6.58
C LYS A 109 2.72 -12.79 7.58
N GLN A 110 1.80 -13.69 7.95
CA GLN A 110 1.01 -13.50 9.16
C GLN A 110 1.95 -13.67 10.35
N GLN A 111 2.21 -12.56 11.05
CA GLN A 111 2.84 -12.46 12.38
C GLN A 111 4.16 -13.22 12.59
N ILE A 112 5.25 -12.46 12.76
CA ILE A 112 6.34 -12.83 13.69
C ILE A 112 5.97 -12.25 15.05
#